data_AF-A0A9P5EVZ2-F1
#
_entry.id   AF-A0A9P5EVZ2-F1
#
_cell.length_a   1.000
_cell.length_b   1.000
_cell.length_c   1.000
_cell.angle_alpha   90.00
_cell.angle_beta   90.00
_cell.angle_gamma   90.00
#
_symmetry.space_group_name_H-M   'P 1'
#
loop_
_entity.id
_entity.type
_entity.pdbx_description
1 polymer ?
#
loop_
_entity_poly.entity_id
_entity_poly.type
_entity_poly.pdbx_seq_one_letter_code
_entity_poly.pdbx_strand_id
1 'polypeptide(L)'
;MSYTIGAEDATYKFCGSCATSVMATSSSDTQIAFNARTFQALDVKDLKLEEVDYVGHSSSQQRSILKTAETSPPLDSPNVYTGGCHCGALTLRLRSTPLDRTYEGLVLECNCRVCEMNGYVWVYPNDENVDLIGDEKDLGRYKFSHNILWKSFCKTCGVFLTNNHNILSKEEHDDLPENAKFWHEKSKGGTPVNARVLEDIDLELLHQMSVKFDGKNIHQPPYSHP
;
A
#
# COMPACT_ATOMS: atom_id res chain seq x y z
N MET A 1 -17.53 1.67 -0.43
CA MET A 1 -17.35 1.19 0.96
C MET A 1 -17.05 2.38 1.85
N SER A 2 -17.27 2.28 3.16
CA SER A 2 -16.95 3.34 4.12
C SER A 2 -16.41 2.79 5.43
N TYR A 3 -15.62 3.61 6.12
CA TYR A 3 -15.01 3.28 7.40
C TYR A 3 -14.94 4.53 8.28
N THR A 4 -15.38 4.41 9.54
CA THR A 4 -15.53 5.53 10.47
C THR A 4 -14.49 5.44 11.58
N ILE A 5 -13.88 6.57 11.90
CA ILE A 5 -12.78 6.71 12.88
C ILE A 5 -13.20 7.67 13.99
N GLY A 6 -12.70 7.44 15.22
CA GLY A 6 -13.09 8.21 16.39
C GLY A 6 -14.48 7.84 16.88
N ALA A 7 -15.03 8.56 17.86
CA ALA A 7 -16.42 8.38 18.28
C ALA A 7 -17.37 9.00 17.23
N GLU A 8 -17.24 8.52 16.00
CA GLU A 8 -17.93 8.94 14.77
C GLU A 8 -17.43 10.24 14.10
N ASP A 9 -16.31 10.81 14.54
CA ASP A 9 -15.84 12.14 14.10
C ASP A 9 -15.62 12.28 12.58
N ALA A 10 -15.22 11.21 11.89
CA ALA A 10 -15.04 11.21 10.43
C ALA A 10 -15.34 9.86 9.76
N THR A 11 -16.02 9.90 8.61
CA THR A 11 -16.32 8.74 7.75
C THR A 11 -15.54 8.84 6.44
N TYR A 12 -14.61 7.91 6.25
CA TYR A 12 -13.81 7.75 5.03
C TYR A 12 -14.54 6.85 4.03
N LYS A 13 -14.54 7.23 2.76
CA LYS A 13 -15.19 6.51 1.66
C LYS A 13 -14.17 6.10 0.61
N PHE A 14 -14.20 4.82 0.26
CA PHE A 14 -13.25 4.21 -0.67
C PHE A 14 -13.94 3.25 -1.64
N CYS A 15 -13.32 3.02 -2.80
CA CYS A 15 -13.80 2.09 -3.80
C CYS A 15 -13.76 0.64 -3.27
N GLY A 16 -14.86 -0.11 -3.40
CA GLY A 16 -14.89 -1.51 -2.93
C GLY A 16 -14.00 -2.47 -3.72
N SER A 17 -13.64 -2.12 -4.96
CA SER A 17 -12.87 -2.98 -5.85
C SER A 17 -11.37 -2.75 -5.73
N CYS A 18 -10.94 -1.49 -5.77
CA CYS A 18 -9.53 -1.10 -5.77
C CYS A 18 -9.11 -0.30 -4.54
N ALA A 19 -9.91 -0.33 -3.47
CA ALA A 19 -9.68 0.31 -2.17
C ALA A 19 -9.28 1.80 -2.17
N THR A 20 -9.32 2.46 -3.33
CA THR A 20 -8.84 3.83 -3.48
C THR A 20 -9.73 4.74 -2.67
N SER A 21 -9.13 5.44 -1.70
CA SER A 21 -9.82 6.45 -0.90
C SER A 21 -10.19 7.63 -1.78
N VAL A 22 -11.45 8.06 -1.72
CA VAL A 22 -12.01 9.10 -2.57
C VAL A 22 -12.32 10.35 -1.77
N MET A 23 -12.96 10.20 -0.61
CA MET A 23 -13.37 11.33 0.21
C MET A 23 -13.56 10.94 1.68
N ALA A 24 -13.60 11.93 2.56
CA ALA A 24 -14.02 11.80 3.95
C ALA A 24 -15.08 12.86 4.27
N THR A 25 -16.03 12.53 5.14
CA THR A 25 -17.03 13.47 5.68
C THR A 25 -16.96 13.52 7.20
N SER A 26 -17.23 14.67 7.80
CA SER A 26 -17.39 14.78 9.26
C SER A 26 -18.67 14.08 9.74
N SER A 27 -18.78 13.78 11.03
CA SER A 27 -20.02 13.26 11.66
C SER A 27 -21.28 14.07 11.32
N SER A 28 -21.12 15.39 11.22
CA SER A 28 -22.18 16.35 10.88
C SER A 28 -22.44 16.49 9.37
N ASP A 29 -21.65 15.83 8.51
CA ASP A 29 -21.61 16.00 7.05
C ASP A 29 -21.43 17.46 6.57
N THR A 30 -20.97 18.37 7.45
CA THR A 30 -20.76 19.78 7.13
C THR A 30 -19.38 20.07 6.54
N GLN A 31 -18.43 19.13 6.67
CA GLN A 31 -17.11 19.22 6.06
C GLN A 31 -16.85 17.99 5.21
N ILE A 32 -16.38 18.22 3.98
CA ILE A 32 -16.05 17.18 3.01
C ILE A 32 -14.60 17.40 2.57
N ALA A 33 -13.77 16.37 2.71
CA ALA A 33 -12.41 16.33 2.18
C ALA A 33 -12.36 15.34 1.03
N PHE A 34 -11.67 15.70 -0.06
CA PHE A 34 -11.44 14.80 -1.19
C PHE A 34 -9.97 14.39 -1.26
N ASN A 35 -9.71 13.16 -1.71
CA ASN A 35 -8.37 12.76 -2.10
C ASN A 35 -8.01 13.47 -3.42
N ALA A 36 -7.18 14.51 -3.32
CA ALA A 36 -6.72 15.29 -4.46
C ALA A 36 -6.09 14.43 -5.59
N ARG A 37 -5.45 13.30 -5.25
CA ARG A 37 -4.81 12.40 -6.23
C ARG A 37 -5.83 11.66 -7.11
N THR A 38 -7.11 11.65 -6.74
CA THR A 38 -8.18 11.03 -7.54
C THR A 38 -8.67 11.90 -8.70
N PHE A 39 -8.31 13.19 -8.72
CA PHE A 39 -8.58 14.06 -9.86
C PHE A 39 -7.51 13.84 -10.95
N GLN A 40 -7.91 13.77 -12.22
CA GLN A 40 -6.98 13.49 -13.33
C GLN A 40 -6.23 14.73 -13.83
N ALA A 41 -6.84 15.91 -13.68
CA ALA A 41 -6.30 17.17 -14.15
C ALA A 41 -5.48 17.91 -13.08
N LEU A 42 -5.14 17.23 -11.98
CA LEU A 42 -4.51 17.82 -10.81
C LEU A 42 -3.20 17.10 -10.50
N ASP A 43 -2.07 17.79 -10.66
CA ASP A 43 -0.84 17.37 -10.00
C ASP A 43 -0.85 17.93 -8.57
N VAL A 44 -0.77 17.05 -7.59
CA VAL A 44 -0.73 17.46 -6.17
C VAL A 44 0.50 18.28 -5.82
N LYS A 45 1.56 18.24 -6.64
CA LYS A 45 2.77 19.05 -6.46
C LYS A 45 2.53 20.53 -6.80
N ASP A 46 1.52 20.82 -7.62
CA ASP A 46 1.15 22.18 -7.99
C ASP A 46 0.29 22.86 -6.90
N LEU A 47 -0.16 22.09 -5.89
CA LEU A 47 -0.93 22.61 -4.77
C LEU A 47 -0.01 23.20 -3.71
N LYS A 48 -0.44 24.34 -3.15
CA LYS A 48 0.09 24.82 -1.86
C LYS A 48 -0.47 23.93 -0.76
N LEU A 49 0.33 22.98 -0.30
CA LEU A 49 -0.02 22.10 0.82
C LEU A 49 0.33 22.79 2.14
N GLU A 50 -0.63 22.80 3.07
CA GLU A 50 -0.38 23.15 4.47
C GLU A 50 -0.33 21.84 5.25
N GLU A 51 0.83 21.55 5.83
CA GLU A 51 1.00 20.39 6.68
C GLU A 51 0.33 20.64 8.02
N VAL A 52 -0.69 19.84 8.32
CA VAL A 52 -1.38 19.86 9.60
C VAL A 52 -0.98 18.60 10.33
N ASP A 53 -0.28 18.75 11.44
CA ASP A 53 -0.06 17.65 12.36
C ASP A 53 -1.37 17.30 13.07
N TYR A 54 -1.95 16.16 12.69
CA TYR A 54 -3.19 15.67 13.27
C TYR A 54 -2.97 14.83 14.54
N VAL A 55 -1.71 14.68 14.98
CA VAL A 55 -1.35 13.99 16.23
C VAL A 55 -1.95 14.78 17.40
N GLY A 56 -3.14 14.35 17.84
CA GLY A 56 -3.89 15.00 18.91
C GLY A 56 -5.38 15.25 18.62
N HIS A 57 -5.87 15.01 17.39
CA HIS A 57 -7.30 15.14 17.05
C HIS A 57 -8.01 13.80 16.85
N SER A 58 -7.29 12.70 16.69
CA SER A 58 -7.87 11.36 16.77
C SER A 58 -7.68 10.79 18.18
N SER A 59 -8.76 10.27 18.76
CA SER A 59 -8.73 9.39 19.93
C SER A 59 -8.04 8.05 19.67
N SER A 60 -7.37 7.90 18.53
CA SER A 60 -6.49 6.77 18.26
C SER A 60 -5.26 6.91 19.16
N GLN A 61 -5.38 6.40 20.39
CA GLN A 61 -4.27 5.68 20.98
C GLN A 61 -3.63 4.89 19.83
N GLN A 62 -2.35 5.13 19.56
CA GLN A 62 -1.54 4.27 18.72
C GLN A 62 -1.76 2.86 19.28
N ARG A 63 -2.70 2.12 18.71
CA ARG A 63 -2.86 0.71 19.03
C ARG A 63 -1.66 0.12 18.35
N SER A 64 -0.56 -0.02 19.09
CA SER A 64 0.54 -0.89 18.70
C SER A 64 -0.11 -2.19 18.22
N ILE A 65 -0.04 -2.45 16.91
CA ILE A 65 -0.87 -3.47 16.26
C ILE A 65 -0.39 -4.89 16.65
N LEU A 66 0.62 -5.02 17.52
CA LEU A 66 1.13 -6.31 17.97
C LEU A 66 1.11 -6.48 19.48
N LYS A 67 0.22 -7.39 19.91
CA LYS A 67 0.67 -8.43 20.85
C LYS A 67 1.77 -9.21 20.14
N THR A 68 2.98 -9.16 20.67
CA THR A 68 4.14 -9.98 20.29
C THR A 68 3.73 -11.45 20.14
N ALA A 69 3.41 -11.87 18.92
CA ALA A 69 3.33 -13.27 18.56
C ALA A 69 4.71 -13.67 18.02
N GLU A 70 5.48 -14.33 18.89
CA GLU A 70 6.78 -14.89 18.60
C GLU A 70 6.77 -15.71 17.30
N THR A 71 7.56 -15.29 16.33
CA THR A 71 8.23 -16.23 15.42
C THR A 71 9.65 -15.72 15.20
N SER A 72 10.60 -16.64 15.31
CA SER A 72 12.03 -16.38 15.25
C SER A 72 12.42 -15.62 13.97
N PRO A 73 13.34 -14.64 14.04
CA PRO A 73 13.87 -14.02 12.83
C PRO A 73 14.60 -15.07 11.96
N PRO A 74 14.51 -15.01 10.62
CA PRO A 74 15.48 -15.61 9.71
C PRO A 74 16.89 -15.07 10.03
N LEU A 75 17.89 -15.93 9.85
CA LEU A 75 19.24 -15.78 10.41
C LEU A 75 20.04 -14.52 9.98
N ASP A 76 19.59 -13.75 8.97
CA ASP A 76 20.41 -12.69 8.35
C ASP A 76 19.77 -11.27 8.32
N SER A 77 18.57 -11.06 8.88
CA SER A 77 17.93 -9.72 8.96
C SER A 77 17.91 -9.18 10.39
N PRO A 78 18.63 -8.08 10.71
CA PRO A 78 18.81 -7.64 12.09
C PRO A 78 17.57 -6.95 12.68
N ASN A 79 16.64 -6.46 11.85
CA ASN A 79 15.48 -5.71 12.31
C ASN A 79 14.15 -6.33 11.87
N VAL A 80 13.16 -6.16 12.73
CA VAL A 80 11.77 -6.50 12.48
C VAL A 80 10.93 -5.24 12.61
N TYR A 81 10.37 -4.79 11.49
CA TYR A 81 9.41 -3.70 11.41
C TYR A 81 8.00 -4.24 11.53
N THR A 82 7.15 -3.51 12.23
CA THR A 82 5.76 -3.85 12.47
C THR A 82 4.85 -2.83 11.81
N GLY A 83 3.61 -3.22 11.57
CA GLY A 83 2.65 -2.36 10.91
C GLY A 83 1.30 -3.02 10.74
N GLY A 84 0.41 -2.37 10.02
CA GLY A 84 -0.90 -2.94 9.75
C GLY A 84 -1.88 -1.98 9.12
N CYS A 85 -3.10 -2.46 8.90
CA CYS A 85 -4.18 -1.62 8.44
C CYS A 85 -4.71 -0.77 9.60
N HIS A 86 -5.40 0.33 9.28
CA HIS A 86 -5.89 1.27 10.29
C HIS A 86 -6.81 0.62 11.35
N CYS A 87 -7.69 -0.31 10.95
CA CYS A 87 -8.62 -0.95 11.89
C CYS A 87 -8.00 -2.08 12.72
N GLY A 88 -6.74 -2.46 12.45
CA GLY A 88 -6.04 -3.55 13.14
C GLY A 88 -6.50 -4.96 12.78
N ALA A 89 -7.31 -5.13 11.73
CA ALA A 89 -7.75 -6.45 11.26
C ALA A 89 -6.64 -7.22 10.51
N LEU A 90 -5.72 -6.48 9.90
CA LEU A 90 -4.54 -7.01 9.23
C LEU A 90 -3.29 -6.40 9.86
N THR A 91 -2.34 -7.26 10.20
CA THR A 91 -1.03 -6.91 10.75
C THR A 91 0.04 -7.27 9.75
N LEU A 92 1.10 -6.47 9.69
CA LEU A 92 2.24 -6.69 8.83
C LEU A 92 3.51 -6.82 9.67
N ARG A 93 4.37 -7.75 9.27
CA ARG A 93 5.75 -7.88 9.77
C ARG A 93 6.70 -7.85 8.59
N LEU A 94 7.72 -7.01 8.67
CA LEU A 94 8.77 -6.90 7.67
C LEU A 94 10.13 -7.13 8.35
N ARG A 95 10.87 -8.11 7.84
CA ARG A 95 12.26 -8.35 8.23
C ARG A 95 13.18 -7.66 7.23
N SER A 96 14.08 -6.84 7.73
CA SER A 96 14.98 -6.08 6.85
C SER A 96 16.24 -5.62 7.56
N THR A 97 17.23 -5.21 6.76
CA THR A 97 18.28 -4.30 7.23
C THR A 97 17.64 -2.96 7.63
N PRO A 98 18.36 -2.09 8.38
CA PRO A 98 17.84 -0.79 8.73
C PRO A 98 17.27 -0.04 7.51
N LEU A 99 16.01 0.38 7.59
CA LEU A 99 15.34 1.27 6.62
C LEU A 99 15.80 2.73 6.84
N ASP A 100 17.12 2.93 6.79
CA ASP A 100 17.78 4.22 6.92
C ASP A 100 18.65 4.51 5.69
N ARG A 101 19.55 5.49 5.77
CA ARG A 101 20.45 5.89 4.67
C ARG A 101 21.39 4.76 4.18
N THR A 102 21.55 3.70 4.97
CA THR A 102 22.36 2.52 4.62
C THR A 102 21.55 1.42 3.96
N TYR A 103 20.24 1.60 3.78
CA TYR A 103 19.38 0.62 3.13
C TYR A 103 19.75 0.42 1.66
N GLU A 104 20.19 -0.78 1.31
CA GLU A 104 20.57 -1.16 -0.06
C GLU A 104 19.43 -1.80 -0.85
N GLY A 105 18.29 -2.08 -0.19
CA GLY A 105 17.10 -2.62 -0.85
C GLY A 105 16.39 -1.59 -1.72
N LEU A 106 15.46 -2.06 -2.57
CA LEU A 106 14.72 -1.17 -3.47
C LEU A 106 13.55 -0.51 -2.74
N VAL A 107 13.61 0.83 -2.65
CA VAL A 107 12.47 1.70 -2.35
C VAL A 107 12.00 2.34 -3.65
N LEU A 108 10.69 2.33 -3.92
CA LEU A 108 10.16 2.73 -5.23
C LEU A 108 8.83 3.48 -5.11
N GLU A 109 8.71 4.54 -5.90
CA GLU A 109 7.46 5.25 -6.17
C GLU A 109 7.10 5.13 -7.64
N CYS A 110 5.87 4.71 -7.91
CA CYS A 110 5.39 4.42 -9.26
C CYS A 110 4.34 5.45 -9.69
N ASN A 111 4.47 5.97 -10.91
CA ASN A 111 3.55 6.94 -11.49
C ASN A 111 2.30 6.31 -12.16
N CYS A 112 2.12 4.99 -12.08
CA CYS A 112 0.91 4.38 -12.63
C CYS A 112 -0.31 4.82 -11.82
N ARG A 113 -1.48 4.87 -12.46
CA ARG A 113 -2.67 5.55 -11.89
C ARG A 113 -3.06 5.04 -10.50
N VAL A 114 -3.05 3.73 -10.28
CA VAL A 114 -3.38 3.16 -8.95
C VAL A 114 -2.35 3.54 -7.88
N CYS A 115 -1.07 3.61 -8.24
CA CYS A 115 -0.02 4.00 -7.31
C CYS A 115 -0.07 5.50 -6.99
N GLU A 116 -0.28 6.32 -8.01
CA GLU A 116 -0.44 7.77 -7.85
C GLU A 116 -1.65 8.12 -6.99
N MET A 117 -2.82 7.55 -7.25
CA MET A 117 -4.06 7.85 -6.48
C MET A 117 -3.94 7.51 -5.00
N ASN A 118 -3.16 6.47 -4.66
CA ASN A 118 -3.02 6.00 -3.29
C ASN A 118 -1.70 6.45 -2.62
N GLY A 119 -0.83 7.15 -3.35
CA GLY A 119 0.41 7.74 -2.81
C GLY A 119 1.38 6.71 -2.23
N TYR A 120 1.47 5.51 -2.80
CA TYR A 120 2.30 4.44 -2.23
C TYR A 120 3.79 4.77 -2.25
N VAL A 121 4.49 4.33 -1.21
CA VAL A 121 5.95 4.17 -1.19
C VAL A 121 6.21 2.69 -0.96
N TRP A 122 6.82 2.01 -1.92
CA TRP A 122 7.02 0.57 -1.85
C TRP A 122 8.44 0.24 -1.40
N VAL A 123 8.58 -0.62 -0.39
CA VAL A 123 9.81 -1.33 -0.07
C VAL A 123 9.72 -2.72 -0.70
N TYR A 124 10.76 -3.20 -1.36
CA TYR A 124 10.78 -4.49 -2.09
C TYR A 124 11.64 -5.55 -1.37
N PRO A 125 11.13 -6.19 -0.30
CA PRO A 125 11.77 -7.35 0.31
C PRO A 125 11.46 -8.64 -0.46
N ASN A 126 12.24 -9.68 -0.19
CA ASN A 126 11.90 -11.04 -0.60
C ASN A 126 10.65 -11.56 0.15
N ASP A 127 9.98 -12.56 -0.44
CA ASP A 127 8.75 -13.15 0.12
C ASP A 127 8.93 -13.68 1.54
N GLU A 128 10.04 -14.35 1.85
CA GLU A 128 10.33 -14.89 3.19
C GLU A 128 10.47 -13.83 4.28
N ASN A 129 10.61 -12.56 3.90
CA ASN A 129 10.80 -11.45 4.82
C ASN A 129 9.51 -10.72 5.18
N VAL A 130 8.36 -11.14 4.62
CA VAL A 130 7.07 -10.47 4.86
C VAL A 130 6.05 -11.45 5.44
N ASP A 131 5.47 -11.10 6.59
CA ASP A 131 4.26 -11.75 7.08
C ASP A 131 3.09 -10.76 6.99
N LEU A 132 2.05 -11.13 6.24
CA LEU A 132 0.76 -10.46 6.28
C LEU A 132 -0.22 -11.34 7.06
N ILE A 133 -0.58 -10.91 8.27
CA ILE A 133 -1.30 -11.69 9.26
C ILE A 133 -2.73 -11.15 9.37
N GLY A 134 -3.72 -12.04 9.31
CA GLY A 134 -5.15 -11.72 9.47
C GLY A 134 -6.03 -12.78 8.83
N ASP A 135 -7.35 -12.62 8.95
CA ASP A 135 -8.29 -13.55 8.32
C ASP A 135 -8.41 -13.27 6.81
N GLU A 136 -8.43 -14.32 5.99
CA GLU A 136 -8.61 -14.22 4.53
C GLU A 136 -9.89 -13.46 4.13
N LYS A 137 -10.93 -13.50 4.97
CA LYS A 137 -12.18 -12.76 4.76
C LYS A 137 -11.96 -11.25 4.78
N ASP A 138 -11.02 -10.76 5.58
CA ASP A 138 -10.72 -9.34 5.77
C ASP A 138 -9.78 -8.80 4.67
N LEU A 139 -9.20 -9.70 3.88
CA LEU A 139 -8.27 -9.41 2.80
C LEU A 139 -8.99 -9.21 1.46
N GLY A 140 -8.83 -8.03 0.87
CA GLY A 140 -9.21 -7.71 -0.50
C GLY A 140 -7.99 -7.77 -1.43
N ARG A 141 -8.19 -8.19 -2.68
CA ARG A 141 -7.15 -8.20 -3.71
C ARG A 141 -7.62 -7.49 -4.97
N TYR A 142 -6.87 -6.48 -5.38
CA TYR A 142 -7.08 -5.77 -6.64
C TYR A 142 -6.07 -6.24 -7.68
N LYS A 143 -6.53 -7.01 -8.68
CA LYS A 143 -5.69 -7.51 -9.78
C LYS A 143 -5.53 -6.44 -10.86
N PHE A 144 -4.34 -6.33 -11.45
CA PHE A 144 -4.01 -5.34 -12.48
C PHE A 144 -2.93 -5.86 -13.45
N SER A 145 -2.61 -5.07 -14.49
CA SER A 145 -1.56 -5.38 -15.48
C SER A 145 -1.76 -6.78 -16.11
N HIS A 146 -2.86 -6.99 -16.83
CA HIS A 146 -3.28 -8.32 -17.34
C HIS A 146 -3.45 -9.39 -16.25
N ASN A 147 -3.83 -9.00 -15.04
CA ASN A 147 -3.96 -9.90 -13.88
C ASN A 147 -2.65 -10.58 -13.45
N ILE A 148 -1.48 -10.10 -13.86
CA ILE A 148 -0.19 -10.70 -13.47
C ILE A 148 0.25 -10.30 -12.06
N LEU A 149 -0.32 -9.22 -11.51
CA LEU A 149 -0.06 -8.70 -10.16
C LEU A 149 -1.38 -8.46 -9.43
N TRP A 150 -1.32 -8.46 -8.11
CA TRP A 150 -2.38 -7.90 -7.28
C TRP A 150 -1.86 -7.01 -6.16
N LYS A 151 -2.71 -6.11 -5.68
CA LYS A 151 -2.51 -5.35 -4.44
C LYS A 151 -3.46 -5.83 -3.36
N SER A 152 -2.94 -6.07 -2.17
CA SER A 152 -3.69 -6.53 -1.02
C SER A 152 -4.10 -5.37 -0.12
N PHE A 153 -5.37 -5.32 0.26
CA PHE A 153 -5.95 -4.27 1.10
C PHE A 153 -6.88 -4.83 2.17
N CYS A 154 -7.09 -4.07 3.24
CA CYS A 154 -8.10 -4.40 4.24
C CYS A 154 -9.50 -4.03 3.74
N LYS A 155 -10.42 -5.00 3.65
CA LYS A 155 -11.81 -4.74 3.22
C LYS A 155 -12.58 -3.81 4.17
N THR A 156 -12.18 -3.76 5.44
CA THR A 156 -12.81 -2.94 6.46
C THR A 156 -12.45 -1.46 6.33
N CYS A 157 -11.15 -1.13 6.28
CA CYS A 157 -10.69 0.27 6.28
C CYS A 157 -10.12 0.77 4.94
N GLY A 158 -9.98 -0.09 3.93
CA GLY A 158 -9.47 0.28 2.61
C GLY A 158 -7.95 0.49 2.54
N VAL A 159 -7.21 0.32 3.65
CA VAL A 159 -5.75 0.49 3.67
C VAL A 159 -5.06 -0.62 2.88
N PHE A 160 -4.16 -0.23 1.99
CA PHE A 160 -3.30 -1.11 1.20
C PHE A 160 -2.00 -1.45 1.94
N LEU A 161 -1.64 -2.74 1.94
CA LEU A 161 -0.49 -3.24 2.68
C LEU A 161 0.60 -3.78 1.76
N THR A 162 0.25 -4.64 0.79
CA THR A 162 1.22 -5.32 -0.06
C THR A 162 0.86 -5.28 -1.54
N ASN A 163 1.86 -5.54 -2.37
CA ASN A 163 1.73 -5.92 -3.77
C ASN A 163 2.33 -7.32 -3.92
N ASN A 164 1.77 -8.18 -4.77
CA ASN A 164 2.32 -9.52 -4.97
C ASN A 164 2.15 -9.94 -6.43
N HIS A 165 2.98 -10.89 -6.85
CA HIS A 165 2.77 -11.61 -8.10
C HIS A 165 1.52 -12.50 -7.98
N ASN A 166 0.72 -12.53 -9.05
CA ASN A 166 -0.38 -13.47 -9.14
C ASN A 166 0.15 -14.83 -9.63
N ILE A 167 -0.39 -15.92 -9.09
CA ILE A 167 -0.10 -17.26 -9.60
C ILE A 167 -1.05 -17.53 -10.77
N LEU A 168 -0.49 -17.76 -11.95
CA LEU A 168 -1.24 -18.05 -13.18
C LEU A 168 -1.09 -19.52 -13.55
N SER A 169 -2.14 -20.11 -14.11
CA SER A 169 -2.02 -21.38 -14.82
C SER A 169 -1.14 -21.22 -16.07
N LYS A 170 -0.67 -22.34 -16.61
CA LYS A 170 0.14 -22.32 -17.83
C LYS A 170 -0.60 -21.68 -19.01
N GLU A 171 -1.88 -21.99 -19.17
CA GLU A 171 -2.72 -21.43 -20.22
C GLU A 171 -2.87 -19.90 -20.06
N GLU A 172 -3.22 -19.43 -18.86
CA GLU A 172 -3.30 -17.99 -18.56
C GLU A 172 -1.97 -17.27 -18.84
N HIS A 173 -0.84 -17.90 -18.53
CA HIS A 173 0.48 -17.33 -18.77
C HIS A 173 0.84 -17.31 -20.28
N ASP A 174 0.55 -18.38 -21.01
CA ASP A 174 0.90 -18.50 -22.42
C ASP A 174 0.12 -17.48 -23.29
N ASP A 175 -1.10 -17.13 -22.89
CA ASP A 175 -1.96 -16.12 -23.53
C ASP A 175 -1.55 -14.66 -23.25
N LEU A 176 -0.60 -14.42 -22.33
CA LEU A 176 -0.14 -13.07 -22.02
C LEU A 176 0.66 -12.45 -23.19
N PRO A 177 0.54 -11.13 -23.41
CA PRO A 177 1.50 -10.40 -24.23
C PRO A 177 2.93 -10.53 -23.69
N GLU A 178 3.94 -10.51 -24.56
CA GLU A 178 5.35 -10.74 -24.18
C GLU A 178 5.86 -9.80 -23.08
N ASN A 179 5.42 -8.54 -23.07
CA ASN A 179 5.77 -7.61 -22.00
C ASN A 179 5.16 -8.01 -20.65
N ALA A 180 3.94 -8.54 -20.63
CA ALA A 180 3.27 -9.01 -19.43
C ALA A 180 3.92 -10.30 -18.90
N LYS A 181 4.34 -11.21 -19.78
CA LYS A 181 5.17 -12.39 -19.40
C LYS A 181 6.47 -11.95 -18.74
N PHE A 182 7.19 -11.01 -19.35
CA PHE A 182 8.42 -10.46 -18.79
C PHE A 182 8.22 -9.90 -17.37
N TRP A 183 7.19 -9.08 -17.17
CA TRP A 183 6.92 -8.49 -15.85
C TRP A 183 6.36 -9.49 -14.86
N HIS A 184 5.61 -10.51 -15.30
CA HIS A 184 5.14 -11.59 -14.44
C HIS A 184 6.32 -12.37 -13.85
N GLU A 185 7.28 -12.77 -14.69
CA GLU A 185 8.50 -13.44 -14.25
C GLU A 185 9.37 -12.55 -13.37
N LYS A 186 9.60 -11.29 -13.77
CA LYS A 186 10.45 -10.35 -13.03
C LYS A 186 9.91 -9.99 -11.64
N SER A 187 8.60 -10.14 -11.42
CA SER A 187 7.95 -9.79 -10.14
C SER A 187 7.88 -10.96 -9.15
N LYS A 188 8.41 -12.14 -9.49
CA LYS A 188 8.45 -13.30 -8.59
C LYS A 188 9.44 -13.11 -7.45
N GLY A 189 9.18 -13.77 -6.33
CA GLY A 189 10.09 -13.85 -5.19
C GLY A 189 10.13 -12.62 -4.28
N GLY A 190 9.30 -11.60 -4.56
CA GLY A 190 9.21 -10.40 -3.75
C GLY A 190 7.76 -10.04 -3.41
N THR A 191 7.57 -9.57 -2.17
CA THR A 191 6.30 -9.04 -1.68
C THR A 191 6.50 -7.57 -1.31
N PRO A 192 6.34 -6.64 -2.27
CA PRO A 192 6.46 -5.22 -1.96
C PRO A 192 5.49 -4.79 -0.84
N VAL A 193 6.03 -4.08 0.14
CA VAL A 193 5.34 -3.55 1.31
C VAL A 193 5.13 -2.05 1.15
N ASN A 194 3.92 -1.57 1.43
CA ASN A 194 3.65 -0.13 1.50
C ASN A 194 4.29 0.43 2.78
N ALA A 195 5.35 1.23 2.65
CA ALA A 195 6.06 1.80 3.79
C ALA A 195 5.13 2.58 4.74
N ARG A 196 4.07 3.21 4.20
CA ARG A 196 3.11 4.00 4.97
C ARG A 196 2.32 3.21 6.03
N VAL A 197 2.33 1.87 5.97
CA VAL A 197 1.68 1.03 6.97
C VAL A 197 2.63 0.53 8.06
N LEU A 198 3.93 0.82 7.94
CA LEU A 198 4.94 0.48 8.94
C LEU A 198 4.95 1.52 10.06
N GLU A 199 5.13 1.05 11.27
CA GLU A 199 5.31 1.86 12.48
C GLU A 199 6.78 2.30 12.58
N ASP A 200 7.00 3.47 13.18
CA ASP A 200 8.33 3.98 13.57
C ASP A 200 9.37 4.03 12.43
N ILE A 201 8.94 4.36 11.21
CA ILE A 201 9.82 4.59 10.05
C ILE A 201 9.95 6.08 9.71
N ASP A 202 11.11 6.47 9.19
CA ASP A 202 11.32 7.79 8.58
C ASP A 202 10.80 7.76 7.13
N LEU A 203 9.50 8.02 6.96
CA LEU A 203 8.86 7.99 5.64
C LEU A 203 9.41 9.05 4.69
N GLU A 204 9.83 10.21 5.21
CA GLU A 204 10.39 11.29 4.41
C GLU A 204 11.76 10.90 3.85
N LEU A 205 12.59 10.24 4.67
CA LEU A 205 13.82 9.63 4.19
C LEU A 205 13.56 8.58 3.10
N LEU A 206 12.57 7.70 3.27
CA LEU A 206 12.22 6.70 2.26
C LEU A 206 11.73 7.34 0.96
N HIS A 207 10.98 8.45 1.04
CA HIS A 207 10.60 9.26 -0.12
C HIS A 207 11.83 9.77 -0.88
N GLN A 208 12.83 10.30 -0.16
CA GLN A 208 14.08 10.82 -0.74
C GLN A 208 14.94 9.72 -1.39
N MET A 209 14.94 8.52 -0.81
CA MET A 209 15.69 7.37 -1.31
C MET A 209 14.97 6.63 -2.46
N SER A 210 13.69 6.92 -2.68
CA SER A 210 12.87 6.16 -3.64
C SER A 210 13.33 6.34 -5.09
N VAL A 211 13.39 5.22 -5.81
CA VAL A 211 13.50 5.21 -7.28
C VAL A 211 12.16 5.59 -7.87
N LYS A 212 12.14 6.57 -8.78
CA LYS A 212 10.94 6.95 -9.53
C LYS A 212 10.75 6.02 -10.73
N PHE A 213 9.67 5.27 -10.73
CA PHE A 213 9.38 4.25 -11.73
C PHE A 213 8.22 4.64 -12.65
N ASP A 214 8.44 4.52 -13.96
CA ASP A 214 7.44 4.86 -14.99
C ASP A 214 6.47 3.71 -15.27
N GLY A 215 5.74 3.30 -14.24
CA GLY A 215 4.75 2.23 -14.37
C GLY A 215 3.58 2.58 -15.30
N LYS A 216 3.32 3.87 -15.57
CA LYS A 216 2.27 4.31 -16.50
C LYS A 216 2.52 3.81 -17.92
N ASN A 217 3.75 3.90 -18.40
CA ASN A 217 4.09 3.48 -19.76
C ASN A 217 4.58 2.02 -19.81
N ILE A 218 5.19 1.54 -18.72
CA ILE A 218 5.76 0.20 -18.62
C ILE A 218 4.67 -0.88 -18.41
N HIS A 219 3.72 -0.65 -17.51
CA HIS A 219 2.66 -1.61 -17.26
C HIS A 219 1.53 -1.43 -18.27
N GLN A 220 1.35 -2.43 -19.12
CA GLN A 220 0.25 -2.51 -20.06
C GLN A 220 -0.79 -3.53 -19.55
N PRO A 221 -2.08 -3.36 -19.89
CA PRO A 221 -2.63 -2.21 -20.60
C PRO A 221 -2.57 -0.97 -19.70
N PRO A 222 -2.57 0.25 -20.28
CA PRO A 222 -2.68 1.44 -19.45
C PRO A 222 -4.01 1.37 -18.72
N TYR A 223 -4.07 1.96 -17.53
CA TYR A 223 -5.32 2.05 -16.78
C TYR A 223 -6.39 2.72 -17.66
N SER A 224 -7.46 2.00 -17.98
CA SER A 224 -8.67 2.52 -18.58
C SER A 224 -9.78 2.49 -17.53
N HIS A 225 -10.57 3.55 -17.43
CA HIS A 225 -11.78 3.52 -16.61
C HIS A 225 -12.71 2.44 -17.17
N PRO A 226 -13.28 1.57 -16.30
CA PRO A 226 -14.39 0.71 -16.70
C PRO A 226 -15.64 1.54 -17.05
#